data_AF-A0A5N6U200-F1
#
_entry.id   AF-A0A5N6U200-F1
#
_cell.length_a   1.000
_cell.length_b   1.000
_cell.length_c   1.000
_cell.angle_alpha   90.00
_cell.angle_beta   90.00
_cell.angle_gamma   90.00
#
_symmetry.space_group_name_H-M   'P 1'
#
loop_
_entity.id
_entity.type
_entity.pdbx_description
1 polymer ?
#
loop_
_entity_poly.entity_id
_entity_poly.type
_entity_poly.pdbx_seq_one_letter_code
_entity_poly.pdbx_strand_id
1 'polypeptide(L)'
;MVVNADRHLNNDLVASISLLLKKACVPNLLWGNYLLTVYGVSAIVDGVDFVVPEALVDSAFSTLLKAGFCSCTKGAECPYTNPLRYPFPSVHLHVDTKTTVLLYRKSDVLWALPDFELAPQSGISDIMSASDMRLPTAILGRTS
;
A
#
# COMPACT_ATOMS: atom_id res chain seq x y z
N MET A 1 -4.88 -23.48 7.12
CA MET A 1 -5.84 -22.35 6.98
C MET A 1 -6.03 -22.11 5.50
N VAL A 2 -7.27 -22.23 5.03
CA VAL A 2 -7.61 -22.15 3.59
C VAL A 2 -7.54 -20.70 3.14
N VAL A 3 -6.76 -20.42 2.10
CA VAL A 3 -6.71 -19.11 1.46
C VAL A 3 -7.95 -19.01 0.56
N ASN A 4 -8.91 -18.17 0.95
CA ASN A 4 -10.16 -17.99 0.22
C ASN A 4 -9.92 -17.08 -0.99
N ALA A 5 -10.38 -17.52 -2.16
CA ALA A 5 -10.02 -17.01 -3.48
C ALA A 5 -10.77 -15.73 -3.94
N ASP A 6 -11.29 -14.92 -3.02
CA ASP A 6 -11.99 -13.67 -3.36
C ASP A 6 -11.73 -12.59 -2.29
N ARG A 7 -10.50 -12.07 -2.26
CA ARG A 7 -10.16 -10.92 -1.41
C ARG A 7 -10.39 -9.63 -2.19
N HIS A 8 -11.64 -9.18 -2.23
CA HIS A 8 -11.94 -7.83 -2.70
C HIS A 8 -11.12 -6.80 -1.92
N LEU A 9 -10.49 -5.88 -2.65
CA LEU A 9 -9.71 -4.81 -2.07
C LEU A 9 -10.59 -3.89 -1.20
N ASN A 10 -10.34 -3.89 0.10
CA ASN A 10 -11.08 -3.14 1.10
C ASN A 10 -10.17 -2.66 2.24
N ASN A 11 -10.71 -1.82 3.12
CA ASN A 11 -9.94 -1.25 4.24
C ASN A 11 -9.37 -2.33 5.17
N ASP A 12 -10.08 -3.46 5.34
CA ASP A 12 -9.62 -4.56 6.20
C ASP A 12 -8.39 -5.25 5.61
N LEU A 13 -8.36 -5.46 4.29
CA LEU A 13 -7.20 -6.02 3.59
C LEU A 13 -6.00 -5.07 3.68
N VAL A 14 -6.22 -3.79 3.41
CA VAL A 14 -5.16 -2.77 3.49
C VAL A 14 -4.61 -2.65 4.91
N ALA A 15 -5.49 -2.59 5.91
CA ALA A 15 -5.09 -2.60 7.33
C ALA A 15 -4.33 -3.87 7.70
N SER A 16 -4.74 -5.03 7.17
CA SER A 16 -4.06 -6.31 7.40
C SER A 16 -2.65 -6.33 6.81
N ILE A 17 -2.45 -5.79 5.60
CA ILE A 17 -1.13 -5.65 4.97
C ILE A 17 -0.25 -4.70 5.80
N SER A 18 -0.77 -3.53 6.17
CA SER A 18 -0.08 -2.57 7.03
C SER A 18 0.32 -3.20 8.36
N LEU A 19 -0.55 -4.02 8.96
CA LEU A 19 -0.28 -4.72 10.21
C LEU A 19 0.80 -5.80 10.07
N LEU A 20 0.81 -6.54 8.95
CA LEU A 20 1.85 -7.53 8.65
C LEU A 20 3.23 -6.86 8.56
N LEU A 21 3.34 -5.76 7.80
CA LEU A 21 4.57 -4.98 7.68
C LEU A 21 5.01 -4.43 9.05
N LYS A 22 4.09 -3.83 9.81
CA LYS A 22 4.38 -3.32 11.15
C LYS A 22 4.87 -4.41 12.11
N LYS A 23 4.27 -5.60 12.08
CA LYS A 23 4.71 -6.77 12.89
C LYS A 23 6.09 -7.27 12.51
N ALA A 24 6.51 -7.06 11.26
CA ALA A 24 7.86 -7.34 10.78
C ALA A 24 8.85 -6.18 11.00
N CYS A 25 8.48 -5.18 11.82
CA CYS A 25 9.25 -3.96 12.06
C CYS A 25 9.54 -3.16 10.78
N VAL A 26 8.63 -3.22 9.80
CA VAL A 26 8.68 -2.40 8.59
C VAL A 26 7.67 -1.25 8.73
N PRO A 27 8.10 -0.01 9.00
CA PRO A 27 7.21 1.13 8.93
C PRO A 27 6.75 1.31 7.48
N ASN A 28 5.48 1.68 7.31
CA ASN A 28 4.85 1.77 6.00
C ASN A 28 3.86 2.93 5.95
N LEU A 29 3.74 3.55 4.78
CA LEU A 29 2.76 4.60 4.48
C LEU A 29 1.90 4.18 3.31
N LEU A 30 0.59 4.40 3.42
CA LEU A 30 -0.34 4.20 2.31
C LEU A 30 -0.06 5.20 1.18
N TRP A 31 -0.10 4.72 -0.07
CA TRP A 31 0.23 5.50 -1.25
C TRP A 31 -0.74 5.24 -2.42
N GLY A 32 -0.55 5.96 -3.52
CA GLY A 32 -1.24 5.73 -4.79
C GLY A 32 -2.75 6.02 -4.75
N ASN A 33 -3.50 5.37 -5.64
CA ASN A 33 -4.94 5.64 -5.80
C ASN A 33 -5.77 5.20 -4.58
N TYR A 34 -5.31 4.20 -3.82
CA TYR A 34 -5.99 3.78 -2.59
C TYR A 34 -5.97 4.90 -1.53
N LEU A 35 -4.85 5.62 -1.41
CA LEU A 35 -4.73 6.78 -0.53
C LEU A 35 -5.78 7.84 -0.86
N LEU A 36 -5.99 8.13 -2.15
CA LEU A 36 -7.00 9.09 -2.59
C LEU A 36 -8.42 8.68 -2.16
N THR A 37 -8.70 7.37 -2.22
CA THR A 37 -9.99 6.82 -1.76
C THR A 37 -10.19 7.01 -0.27
N VAL A 38 -9.13 6.86 0.54
CA VAL A 38 -9.16 7.15 1.99
C VAL A 38 -9.43 8.64 2.26
N TYR A 39 -9.01 9.55 1.37
CA TYR A 39 -9.37 10.97 1.41
C TYR A 39 -10.71 11.30 0.73
N GLY A 40 -11.54 10.30 0.43
CA GLY A 40 -12.88 10.49 -0.14
C GLY A 40 -12.92 10.82 -1.64
N VAL A 41 -11.78 10.72 -2.34
CA VAL A 41 -11.71 10.93 -3.79
C VAL A 41 -12.06 9.62 -4.50
N SER A 42 -13.03 9.67 -5.42
CA SER A 42 -13.39 8.51 -6.25
C SER A 42 -12.29 8.25 -7.29
N ALA A 43 -11.41 7.28 -7.01
CA ALA A 43 -10.36 6.83 -7.92
C ALA A 43 -10.65 5.41 -8.42
N ILE A 44 -10.11 5.07 -9.60
CA ILE A 44 -10.06 3.67 -10.05
C ILE A 44 -8.92 2.99 -9.30
N VAL A 45 -9.24 1.92 -8.60
CA VAL A 45 -8.31 1.22 -7.70
C VAL A 45 -8.23 -0.25 -8.12
N ASP A 46 -7.05 -0.64 -8.59
CA ASP A 46 -6.69 -2.00 -9.03
C ASP A 46 -5.67 -2.68 -8.08
N GLY A 47 -5.32 -2.00 -6.99
CA GLY A 47 -4.37 -2.48 -6.00
C GLY A 47 -4.15 -1.48 -4.88
N VAL A 48 -3.18 -1.80 -4.01
CA VAL A 48 -2.75 -0.93 -2.91
C VAL A 48 -1.25 -0.72 -2.97
N ASP A 49 -0.85 0.53 -2.78
CA ASP A 49 0.54 0.93 -2.83
C ASP A 49 1.00 1.31 -1.42
N PHE A 50 2.22 0.92 -1.04
CA PHE A 50 2.85 1.33 0.20
C PHE A 50 4.24 1.90 -0.04
N VAL A 51 4.61 2.91 0.74
CA VAL A 51 5.99 3.40 0.83
C VAL A 51 6.66 2.80 2.06
N VAL A 52 7.89 2.30 1.90
CA VAL A 52 8.71 1.72 2.97
C VAL A 52 10.14 2.29 2.93
N PRO A 53 10.91 2.26 4.04
CA PRO A 53 12.32 2.63 4.01
C PRO A 53 13.12 1.73 3.07
N GLU A 54 14.10 2.29 2.38
CA GLU A 54 14.86 1.54 1.36
C GLU A 54 15.59 0.33 1.94
N ALA A 55 16.15 0.46 3.14
CA ALA A 55 16.85 -0.62 3.84
C ALA A 55 15.93 -1.80 4.23
N LEU A 56 14.61 -1.62 4.17
CA LEU A 56 13.63 -2.61 4.63
C LEU A 56 12.76 -3.17 3.50
N VAL A 57 13.01 -2.80 2.24
CA VAL A 57 12.24 -3.30 1.06
C VAL A 57 12.28 -4.82 0.98
N ASP A 58 13.46 -5.44 1.12
CA ASP A 58 13.60 -6.90 1.03
C ASP A 58 12.89 -7.62 2.19
N SER A 59 12.90 -7.02 3.38
CA SER A 59 12.16 -7.51 4.55
C SER A 59 10.65 -7.43 4.32
N ALA A 60 10.19 -6.31 3.77
CA ALA A 60 8.78 -6.10 3.40
C ALA A 60 8.32 -7.14 2.37
N PHE A 61 9.09 -7.32 1.29
CA PHE A 61 8.83 -8.32 0.25
C PHE A 61 8.75 -9.73 0.83
N SER A 62 9.76 -10.12 1.61
CA SER A 62 9.81 -11.44 2.25
C SER A 62 8.65 -11.68 3.20
N THR A 63 8.22 -10.64 3.94
CA THR A 63 7.08 -10.70 4.85
C THR A 63 5.78 -10.95 4.09
N LEU A 64 5.57 -10.26 2.97
CA LEU A 64 4.39 -10.45 2.15
C LEU A 64 4.41 -11.82 1.46
N LEU A 65 5.54 -12.28 0.92
CA LEU A 65 5.64 -13.64 0.39
C LEU A 65 5.26 -14.71 1.43
N LYS A 66 5.78 -14.59 2.66
CA LYS A 66 5.45 -15.51 3.77
C LYS A 66 3.97 -15.45 4.17
N ALA A 67 3.32 -14.32 3.97
CA ALA A 67 1.89 -14.14 4.22
C ALA A 67 1.00 -14.69 3.08
N GLY A 68 1.59 -15.23 2.02
CA GLY A 68 0.89 -15.89 0.92
C GLY A 68 0.59 -14.99 -0.28
N PHE A 69 1.16 -13.78 -0.33
CA PHE A 69 1.12 -12.95 -1.55
C PHE A 69 2.08 -13.54 -2.61
N CYS A 70 1.71 -13.46 -3.88
CA CYS A 70 2.50 -14.03 -4.97
C CYS A 70 3.41 -12.98 -5.60
N SER A 71 4.69 -13.29 -5.81
CA SER A 71 5.55 -12.45 -6.66
C SER A 71 5.04 -12.43 -8.09
N CYS A 72 5.11 -11.27 -8.73
CA CYS A 72 4.78 -11.18 -10.15
C CYS A 72 5.85 -11.89 -11.00
N THR A 73 5.47 -12.97 -11.67
CA THR A 73 6.37 -13.71 -12.59
C THR A 73 6.43 -13.10 -13.99
N LYS A 74 5.47 -12.24 -14.33
CA LYS A 74 5.33 -11.63 -15.66
C LYS A 74 6.15 -10.35 -15.84
N GLY A 75 6.64 -9.74 -14.75
CA GLY A 75 7.44 -8.52 -14.79
C GLY A 75 6.78 -7.40 -15.61
N ALA A 76 7.46 -6.96 -16.67
CA ALA A 76 6.97 -5.91 -17.57
C ALA A 76 5.75 -6.32 -18.41
N GLU A 77 5.51 -7.61 -18.60
CA GLU A 77 4.35 -8.15 -19.33
C GLU A 77 3.12 -8.33 -18.43
N CYS A 78 3.22 -7.99 -17.14
CA CYS A 78 2.05 -8.02 -16.27
C CYS A 78 1.05 -6.93 -16.68
N PRO A 79 -0.23 -7.24 -16.89
CA PRO A 79 -1.23 -6.25 -17.29
C PRO A 79 -1.46 -5.16 -16.23
N TYR A 80 -1.08 -5.43 -14.98
CA TYR A 80 -1.15 -4.47 -13.87
C TYR A 80 0.16 -3.69 -13.65
N THR A 81 1.21 -4.01 -14.42
CA THR A 81 2.37 -3.13 -14.56
C THR A 81 2.02 -2.03 -15.55
N ASN A 82 1.82 -0.81 -15.05
CA ASN A 82 1.63 0.35 -15.92
C ASN A 82 3.00 0.91 -16.34
N PRO A 83 3.39 0.87 -17.63
CA PRO A 83 4.70 1.36 -18.08
C PRO A 83 4.84 2.88 -18.00
N LEU A 84 3.72 3.61 -17.86
CA LEU A 84 3.71 5.06 -17.67
C LEU A 84 3.83 5.47 -16.18
N ARG A 85 3.86 4.49 -15.27
CA ARG A 85 3.94 4.74 -13.83
C ARG A 85 5.37 5.15 -13.47
N TYR A 86 5.53 6.35 -12.93
CA TYR A 86 6.79 6.84 -12.42
C TYR A 86 6.61 7.51 -11.04
N PRO A 87 7.50 7.28 -10.07
CA PRO A 87 8.61 6.32 -10.11
C PRO A 87 8.12 4.87 -10.22
N PHE A 88 9.01 3.95 -10.61
CA PHE A 88 8.68 2.52 -10.67
C PHE A 88 8.66 1.91 -9.27
N PRO A 89 7.69 1.04 -8.95
CA PRO A 89 7.69 0.33 -7.68
C PRO A 89 8.91 -0.60 -7.60
N SER A 90 9.51 -0.69 -6.43
CA SER A 90 10.64 -1.59 -6.18
C SER A 90 10.18 -3.05 -6.06
N VAL A 91 8.93 -3.26 -5.66
CA VAL A 91 8.32 -4.59 -5.51
C VAL A 91 6.92 -4.59 -6.10
N HIS A 92 6.60 -5.66 -6.84
CA HIS A 92 5.28 -5.93 -7.39
C HIS A 92 4.82 -7.33 -6.97
N LEU A 93 3.79 -7.37 -6.13
CA LEU A 93 3.14 -8.58 -5.63
C LEU A 93 1.66 -8.62 -6.02
N HIS A 94 1.08 -9.81 -6.00
CA HIS A 94 -0.34 -10.06 -6.25
C HIS A 94 -1.00 -10.62 -4.99
N VAL A 95 -2.16 -10.06 -4.64
CA VAL A 95 -3.08 -10.68 -3.66
C VAL A 95 -3.86 -11.80 -4.34
N ASP A 96 -4.31 -11.53 -5.57
CA ASP A 96 -5.05 -12.44 -6.44
C ASP A 96 -4.78 -12.09 -7.92
N THR A 97 -5.60 -12.61 -8.84
CA THR A 97 -5.44 -12.40 -10.29
C THR A 97 -5.68 -10.96 -10.77
N LYS A 98 -6.29 -10.11 -9.94
CA LYS A 98 -6.72 -8.74 -10.27
C LYS A 98 -6.20 -7.68 -9.31
N THR A 99 -5.86 -8.06 -8.09
CA THR A 99 -5.44 -7.12 -7.04
C THR A 99 -3.94 -7.18 -6.82
N THR A 100 -3.27 -6.03 -6.91
CA THR A 100 -1.81 -5.91 -6.69
C THR A 100 -1.46 -5.23 -5.37
N VAL A 101 -0.25 -5.50 -4.89
CA VAL A 101 0.43 -4.76 -3.82
C VAL A 101 1.76 -4.28 -4.35
N LEU A 102 1.95 -2.96 -4.35
CA LEU A 102 3.19 -2.34 -4.82
C LEU A 102 3.93 -1.70 -3.65
N LEU A 103 5.25 -1.90 -3.59
CA LEU A 103 6.11 -1.23 -2.60
C LEU A 103 7.04 -0.24 -3.29
N TYR A 104 7.09 0.95 -2.72
CA TYR A 104 7.96 2.05 -3.14
C TYR A 104 9.01 2.31 -2.08
N ARG A 105 10.24 2.61 -2.50
CA ARG A 105 11.25 3.18 -1.60
C ARG A 105 10.86 4.60 -1.26
N LYS A 106 10.98 4.96 0.01
CA LYS A 106 10.81 6.33 0.49
C LYS A 106 11.60 7.34 -0.34
N SER A 107 12.87 7.09 -0.57
CA SER A 107 13.76 7.98 -1.33
C SER A 107 13.30 8.25 -2.76
N ASP A 108 12.49 7.37 -3.37
CA ASP A 108 11.99 7.55 -4.74
C ASP A 108 10.74 8.44 -4.80
N VAL A 109 9.87 8.40 -3.77
CA VAL A 109 8.55 9.06 -3.79
C VAL A 109 8.39 10.19 -2.77
N LEU A 110 9.08 10.12 -1.64
CA LEU A 110 8.90 10.96 -0.45
C LEU A 110 10.25 11.44 0.11
N TRP A 111 11.17 11.82 -0.78
CA TRP A 111 12.53 12.28 -0.46
C TRP A 111 12.64 13.47 0.50
N ALA A 112 11.59 14.30 0.57
CA ALA A 112 11.55 15.53 1.35
C ALA A 112 10.93 15.33 2.74
N LEU A 113 10.33 14.16 2.99
CA LEU A 113 9.75 13.83 4.29
C LEU A 113 10.83 13.25 5.22
N PRO A 114 10.68 13.43 6.54
CA PRO A 114 11.55 12.77 7.52
C PRO A 114 11.43 11.25 7.41
N ASP A 115 12.45 10.54 7.91
CA ASP A 115 12.46 9.08 7.92
C ASP A 115 11.28 8.50 8.71
N PHE A 116 10.81 7.34 8.24
CA PHE A 116 9.64 6.70 8.83
C PHE A 116 10.04 6.04 10.14
N GLU A 117 9.57 6.60 11.25
CA GLU A 117 9.65 5.97 12.56
C GLU A 117 8.52 4.93 12.72
N LEU A 118 8.79 3.85 13.45
CA LEU A 118 7.81 2.79 13.75
C LEU A 118 6.60 3.28 14.56
N ALA A 119 6.73 4.46 15.17
CA ALA A 119 5.69 5.14 15.92
C ALA A 119 5.60 6.62 15.48
N PRO A 120 4.39 7.21 15.41
CA PRO A 120 4.25 8.65 15.26
C PRO A 120 4.90 9.31 16.47
N GLN A 121 6.05 9.97 16.29
CA GLN A 121 6.65 10.83 17.30
C GLN A 121 5.65 11.96 17.57
N SER A 122 5.20 12.12 18.82
CA SER A 122 4.33 13.23 19.21
C SER A 122 5.05 14.55 18.93
N GLY A 123 4.75 15.17 17.79
CA GLY A 123 5.38 16.42 17.34
C GLY A 123 5.58 16.54 15.83
N ILE A 124 5.58 15.45 15.05
CA ILE A 124 5.73 15.49 13.59
C ILE A 124 4.35 15.31 12.95
N SER A 125 3.78 16.42 12.45
CA SER A 125 2.38 16.54 12.01
C SER A 125 2.18 16.28 10.51
N ASP A 126 3.04 15.52 9.85
CA ASP A 126 2.97 15.33 8.39
C ASP A 126 2.33 13.99 7.96
N ILE A 127 2.11 13.08 8.91
CA ILE A 127 1.57 11.73 8.65
C ILE A 127 0.29 11.55 9.46
N MET A 128 -0.80 11.22 8.77
CA MET A 128 -2.08 10.87 9.39
C MET A 128 -2.30 9.36 9.37
N SER A 129 -2.94 8.83 10.41
CA SER A 129 -3.42 7.45 10.39
C SER A 129 -4.54 7.30 9.38
N ALA A 130 -4.54 6.22 8.58
CA ALA A 130 -5.65 5.94 7.66
C ALA A 130 -7.00 5.68 8.39
N SER A 131 -6.96 5.47 9.71
CA SER A 131 -8.14 5.34 10.58
C SER A 131 -8.46 6.64 11.35
N ASP A 132 -7.80 7.75 11.03
CA ASP A 132 -8.02 9.04 11.70
C ASP A 132 -9.44 9.56 11.42
N MET A 133 -10.17 9.91 12.48
CA MET A 133 -11.57 10.37 12.41
C MET A 133 -11.75 11.71 11.69
N ARG A 134 -10.67 12.47 11.48
CA ARG A 134 -10.71 13.74 10.72
C ARG A 134 -10.77 13.50 9.22
N LEU A 135 -10.48 12.27 8.76
CA LEU A 135 -10.60 11.92 7.35
C LEU A 135 -12.07 11.91 6.93
N PRO A 136 -12.39 12.40 5.71
CA PRO A 136 -13.76 12.38 5.23
C PRO A 136 -14.26 10.94 5.16
N THR A 137 -15.50 10.72 5.57
CA THR A 137 -16.19 9.48 5.21
C THR A 137 -16.32 9.48 3.69
N ALA A 138 -16.03 8.35 3.02
CA ALA A 138 -16.24 8.22 1.59
C ALA A 138 -17.74 8.36 1.28
N ILE A 139 -18.20 9.60 1.05
CA ILE A 139 -19.53 9.89 0.55
C ILE A 139 -19.43 9.67 -0.95
N LEU A 140 -19.87 8.49 -1.39
CA LEU A 140 -20.19 8.28 -2.80
C LEU A 140 -21.13 9.42 -3.22
N GLY A 141 -20.75 10.13 -4.28
CA GLY A 141 -21.51 11.27 -4.78
C GLY A 141 -23.00 10.93 -4.89
N ARG A 142 -23.81 11.85 -4.35
CA ARG A 142 -25.29 11.82 -4.30
C ARG A 142 -25.89 11.03 -5.45
N THR A 143 -26.71 10.03 -5.10
CA THR A 143 -27.81 9.57 -5.95
C THR A 143 -28.71 10.77 -6.24
N SER A 144 -28.59 11.34 -7.44
CA SER A 144 -29.63 12.14 -8.08
C SER A 144 -30.67 11.22 -8.68
#